data_AF-A0A3B0ADN8-F1
#
_entry.id   AF-A0A3B0ADN8-F1
#
_cell.length_a   1.000
_cell.length_b   1.000
_cell.length_c   1.000
_cell.angle_alpha   90.00
_cell.angle_beta   90.00
_cell.angle_gamma   90.00
#
_symmetry.space_group_name_H-M   'P 1'
#
loop_
_entity.id
_entity.type
_entity.pdbx_description
1 polymer ?
#
loop_
_entity_poly.entity_id
_entity_poly.type
_entity_poly.pdbx_seq_one_letter_code
_entity_poly.pdbx_strand_id
1 'polypeptide(L)'
;MSDAGIAVQERAVALMRVGRHTEAARLLRGVLVEQPEHVGVLLQLARCHRALGQLAEAMRLVDRALGSASTQEHLLAEKARILLAAGHPAHAAAAAQQALERAPRSWEAHGLLAEALLTLGNPNRVVAARRHADTARELAPQVPDVHLLDARLHARMGRLRDARAACRQALALDPTYEPALSQLALLDARQDRTERAARGFSDALAADPQASWSSQALAAVSLALCWRLFDVVALVAVAHWVLVAAVLDAGRPVRLVAALLGLAAAAAWAVRSWRRQPAAARWQLRRHLRSTSAVVCVLLTLVAAAGLVCSGLAPRTDSPAGGVGALLLFPGVVVLAVRLWRQAKRRAAPATRRLGYAVWTRLAARAATSTPAPAPTPASTPTPPR
;
A
#
# COMPACT_ATOMS: atom_id res chain seq x y z
N MET A 1 -26.35 -12.98 -30.37
CA MET A 1 -25.17 -13.73 -29.87
C MET A 1 -25.44 -15.21 -30.10
N SER A 2 -24.44 -15.99 -30.51
CA SER A 2 -24.52 -17.45 -30.43
C SER A 2 -24.53 -17.87 -28.95
N ASP A 3 -25.15 -19.01 -28.62
CA ASP A 3 -25.15 -19.56 -27.25
C ASP A 3 -23.73 -19.72 -26.69
N ALA A 4 -22.77 -20.03 -27.58
CA ALA A 4 -21.35 -20.09 -27.25
C ALA A 4 -20.77 -18.73 -26.79
N GLY A 5 -21.16 -17.62 -27.43
CA GLY A 5 -20.70 -16.28 -27.05
C GLY A 5 -21.22 -15.84 -25.67
N ILE A 6 -22.45 -16.21 -25.34
CA ILE A 6 -23.05 -15.94 -24.02
C ILE A 6 -22.32 -16.74 -22.94
N ALA A 7 -22.11 -18.04 -23.17
CA ALA A 7 -21.39 -18.91 -22.23
C ALA A 7 -19.94 -18.45 -21.97
N VAL A 8 -19.23 -17.99 -23.01
CA VAL A 8 -17.87 -17.45 -22.85
C VAL A 8 -17.88 -16.16 -22.03
N GLN A 9 -18.88 -15.30 -22.22
CA GLN A 9 -19.02 -14.06 -21.46
C GLN A 9 -19.32 -14.33 -19.98
N GLU A 10 -20.23 -15.26 -19.68
CA GLU A 10 -20.52 -15.67 -18.30
C GLU A 10 -19.28 -16.26 -17.61
N ARG A 11 -18.54 -17.11 -18.31
CA ARG A 11 -17.27 -17.66 -17.81
C ARG A 11 -16.23 -16.58 -17.57
N ALA A 12 -16.12 -15.60 -18.46
CA ALA A 12 -15.21 -14.47 -18.28
C ALA A 12 -15.59 -13.63 -17.05
N VAL A 13 -16.88 -13.35 -16.84
CA VAL A 13 -17.38 -12.67 -15.63
C VAL A 13 -17.04 -13.45 -14.38
N ALA A 14 -17.24 -14.77 -14.37
CA ALA A 14 -16.87 -15.62 -13.25
C ALA A 14 -15.37 -15.54 -12.95
N LEU A 15 -14.52 -15.59 -13.98
CA LEU A 15 -13.07 -15.42 -13.83
C LEU A 15 -12.69 -14.02 -13.31
N MET A 16 -13.39 -12.97 -13.76
CA MET A 16 -13.19 -11.61 -13.23
C MET A 16 -13.54 -11.52 -11.75
N ARG A 17 -14.61 -12.17 -11.29
CA ARG A 17 -15.01 -12.19 -9.86
C ARG A 17 -13.99 -12.91 -8.99
N VAL A 18 -13.29 -13.92 -9.53
CA VAL A 18 -12.22 -14.66 -8.85
C VAL A 18 -10.84 -13.99 -9.06
N GLY A 19 -10.79 -12.79 -9.65
CA GLY A 19 -9.55 -12.03 -9.85
C GLY A 19 -8.62 -12.56 -10.96
N ARG A 20 -9.06 -13.56 -11.75
CA ARG A 20 -8.31 -14.14 -12.88
C ARG A 20 -8.48 -13.30 -14.14
N HIS A 21 -8.15 -12.01 -14.05
CA HIS A 21 -8.35 -11.02 -15.11
C HIS A 21 -7.56 -11.31 -16.39
N THR A 22 -6.38 -11.93 -16.28
CA THR A 22 -5.56 -12.32 -17.44
C THR A 22 -6.24 -13.39 -18.29
N GLU A 23 -6.88 -14.36 -17.65
CA GLU A 23 -7.60 -15.44 -18.34
C GLU A 23 -8.94 -14.96 -18.88
N ALA A 24 -9.67 -14.15 -18.11
CA ALA A 24 -10.88 -13.49 -18.58
C ALA A 24 -10.60 -12.65 -19.83
N ALA A 25 -9.53 -11.85 -19.83
CA ALA A 25 -9.13 -11.08 -21.00
C ALA A 25 -8.81 -11.95 -22.21
N ARG A 26 -8.19 -13.12 -22.02
CA ARG A 26 -7.89 -14.06 -23.12
C ARG A 26 -9.17 -14.62 -23.74
N LEU A 27 -10.14 -15.02 -22.91
CA LEU A 27 -11.42 -15.53 -23.40
C LEU A 27 -12.22 -14.46 -24.14
N LEU A 28 -12.29 -13.24 -23.60
CA LEU A 28 -13.01 -12.12 -24.20
C LEU A 28 -12.40 -11.68 -25.54
N ARG A 29 -11.08 -11.79 -25.70
CA ARG A 29 -10.42 -11.56 -27.00
C ARG A 29 -10.86 -12.55 -28.07
N GLY A 30 -11.11 -13.81 -27.72
CA GLY A 30 -11.64 -14.80 -28.65
C GLY A 30 -13.00 -14.39 -29.20
N VAL A 31 -13.89 -13.88 -28.34
CA VAL A 31 -15.22 -13.39 -28.75
C VAL A 31 -15.14 -12.17 -29.66
N LEU A 32 -14.15 -11.29 -29.44
CA LEU A 32 -13.94 -10.10 -30.26
C LEU A 32 -13.42 -10.41 -31.68
N VAL A 33 -12.87 -11.60 -31.93
CA VAL A 33 -12.50 -12.02 -33.30
C VAL A 33 -13.75 -12.18 -34.16
N GLU A 34 -14.81 -12.77 -33.60
CA GLU A 34 -16.08 -12.97 -34.29
C GLU A 34 -16.94 -11.70 -34.31
N GLN A 35 -16.90 -10.91 -33.22
CA GLN A 35 -17.73 -9.70 -33.06
C GLN A 35 -16.89 -8.51 -32.55
N PRO A 36 -16.15 -7.82 -33.45
CA PRO A 36 -15.16 -6.80 -33.06
C PRO A 36 -15.72 -5.60 -32.29
N GLU A 37 -16.99 -5.27 -32.49
CA GLU A 37 -17.67 -4.09 -31.95
C GLU A 37 -18.74 -4.43 -30.90
N HIS A 38 -18.69 -5.63 -30.32
CA HIS A 38 -19.62 -6.02 -29.27
C HIS A 38 -19.38 -5.23 -27.97
N VAL A 39 -20.17 -4.18 -27.75
CA VAL A 39 -20.04 -3.20 -26.66
C VAL A 39 -19.87 -3.85 -25.28
N GLY A 40 -20.68 -4.85 -24.95
CA GLY A 40 -20.60 -5.53 -23.65
C GLY A 40 -19.29 -6.28 -23.42
N VAL A 41 -18.70 -6.83 -24.49
CA VAL A 41 -17.44 -7.59 -24.42
C VAL A 41 -16.26 -6.63 -24.37
N LEU A 42 -16.29 -5.55 -25.16
CA LEU A 42 -15.33 -4.45 -25.08
C LEU A 42 -15.27 -3.88 -23.65
N LEU A 43 -16.43 -3.66 -23.03
CA LEU A 43 -16.53 -3.15 -21.66
C LEU A 43 -15.92 -4.11 -20.63
N GLN A 44 -16.23 -5.40 -20.73
CA GLN A 44 -15.66 -6.41 -19.83
C GLN A 44 -14.15 -6.56 -20.01
N LEU A 45 -13.67 -6.49 -21.26
CA LEU A 45 -12.24 -6.53 -21.55
C LEU A 45 -11.54 -5.29 -21.01
N ALA A 46 -12.15 -4.10 -21.14
CA ALA A 46 -11.63 -2.87 -20.56
C ALA A 46 -11.53 -2.96 -19.02
N ARG A 47 -12.54 -3.54 -18.35
CA ARG A 47 -12.50 -3.79 -16.90
C ARG A 47 -11.35 -4.71 -16.50
N CYS A 48 -11.09 -5.77 -17.29
CA CYS A 48 -9.93 -6.65 -17.06
C CYS A 48 -8.62 -5.87 -17.20
N HIS A 49 -8.46 -5.08 -18.27
CA HIS A 49 -7.27 -4.26 -18.47
C HIS A 49 -7.09 -3.21 -17.38
N ARG A 50 -8.16 -2.58 -16.89
CA ARG A 50 -8.13 -1.66 -15.75
C ARG A 50 -7.64 -2.37 -14.49
N ALA A 51 -8.17 -3.55 -14.18
CA ALA A 51 -7.75 -4.32 -13.01
C ALA A 51 -6.28 -4.76 -13.08
N LEU A 52 -5.78 -5.04 -14.30
CA LEU A 52 -4.37 -5.35 -14.56
C LEU A 52 -3.44 -4.13 -14.57
N GLY A 53 -3.97 -2.91 -14.36
CA GLY A 53 -3.19 -1.66 -14.42
C GLY A 53 -2.81 -1.23 -15.84
N GLN A 54 -3.34 -1.90 -16.87
CA GLN A 54 -3.11 -1.58 -18.29
C GLN A 54 -4.07 -0.49 -18.75
N LEU A 55 -3.95 0.69 -18.13
CA LEU A 55 -4.95 1.76 -18.21
C LEU A 55 -5.09 2.35 -19.63
N ALA A 56 -4.00 2.44 -20.39
CA ALA A 56 -4.04 2.91 -21.77
C ALA A 56 -4.89 1.98 -22.65
N GLU A 57 -4.75 0.66 -22.48
CA GLU A 57 -5.55 -0.32 -23.23
C GLU A 57 -7.01 -0.29 -22.82
N ALA A 58 -7.27 -0.20 -21.52
CA ALA A 58 -8.62 -0.05 -21.00
C ALA A 58 -9.31 1.19 -21.61
N MET A 59 -8.59 2.31 -21.72
CA MET A 59 -9.11 3.54 -22.33
C MET A 59 -9.47 3.34 -23.80
N ARG A 60 -8.57 2.74 -24.59
CA ARG A 60 -8.82 2.46 -26.02
C ARG A 60 -10.09 1.63 -26.22
N LEU A 61 -10.29 0.60 -25.40
CA LEU A 61 -11.45 -0.29 -25.50
C LEU A 61 -12.76 0.41 -25.13
N VAL A 62 -12.74 1.27 -24.09
CA VAL A 62 -13.93 2.06 -23.72
C VAL A 62 -14.23 3.12 -24.78
N ASP A 63 -13.23 3.81 -25.33
CA ASP A 63 -13.44 4.80 -26.39
C ASP A 63 -13.98 4.15 -27.67
N ARG A 64 -13.52 2.94 -28.02
CA ARG A 64 -14.12 2.14 -29.11
C ARG A 64 -15.59 1.82 -28.82
N ALA A 65 -15.89 1.33 -27.61
CA ALA A 65 -17.26 1.00 -27.22
C ALA A 65 -18.19 2.22 -27.21
N LEU A 66 -17.68 3.42 -26.84
CA LEU A 66 -18.42 4.68 -26.87
C LEU A 66 -18.76 5.17 -28.28
N GLY A 67 -18.06 4.68 -29.31
CA GLY A 67 -18.41 4.90 -30.72
C GLY A 67 -19.74 4.25 -31.11
N SER A 68 -20.28 3.35 -30.28
CA SER A 68 -21.59 2.74 -30.45
C SER A 68 -22.68 3.48 -29.67
N ALA A 69 -23.90 3.54 -30.20
CA ALA A 69 -25.00 4.29 -29.60
C ALA A 69 -25.61 3.61 -28.35
N SER A 70 -25.34 2.33 -28.10
CA SER A 70 -25.97 1.60 -27.00
C SER A 70 -25.22 1.76 -25.66
N THR A 71 -25.96 2.01 -24.58
CA THR A 71 -25.49 1.93 -23.18
C THR A 71 -24.36 2.93 -22.78
N GLN A 72 -24.43 4.17 -23.28
CA GLN A 72 -23.39 5.18 -23.04
C GLN A 72 -23.12 5.51 -21.56
N GLU A 73 -24.14 5.47 -20.69
CA GLU A 73 -24.00 5.80 -19.26
C GLU A 73 -22.99 4.89 -18.52
N HIS A 74 -23.05 3.58 -18.76
CA HIS A 74 -22.18 2.59 -18.11
C HIS A 74 -20.74 2.70 -18.66
N LEU A 75 -20.61 3.02 -19.95
CA LEU A 75 -19.32 3.25 -20.60
C LEU A 75 -18.65 4.53 -20.09
N LEU A 76 -19.40 5.62 -19.91
CA LEU A 76 -18.92 6.88 -19.34
C LEU A 76 -18.51 6.71 -17.87
N ALA A 77 -19.25 5.92 -17.09
CA ALA A 77 -18.86 5.57 -15.73
C ALA A 77 -17.54 4.77 -15.69
N GLU A 78 -17.36 3.78 -16.58
CA GLU A 78 -16.09 3.06 -16.67
C GLU A 78 -14.94 3.95 -17.16
N LYS A 79 -15.19 4.87 -18.11
CA LYS A 79 -14.21 5.89 -18.52
C LYS A 79 -13.75 6.72 -17.32
N ALA A 80 -14.69 7.19 -16.50
CA ALA A 80 -14.36 7.92 -15.27
C ALA A 80 -13.52 7.09 -14.30
N ARG A 81 -13.84 5.79 -14.10
CA ARG A 81 -13.02 4.87 -13.27
C ARG A 81 -11.60 4.72 -13.80
N ILE A 82 -11.42 4.55 -15.11
CA ILE A 82 -10.09 4.43 -15.73
C ILE A 82 -9.31 5.72 -15.55
N LEU A 83 -9.95 6.88 -15.76
CA LEU A 83 -9.31 8.20 -15.59
C LEU A 83 -8.90 8.47 -14.14
N LEU A 84 -9.71 8.04 -13.15
CA LEU A 84 -9.31 8.09 -11.74
C LEU A 84 -8.09 7.22 -11.46
N ALA A 85 -8.09 5.98 -11.95
CA ALA A 85 -6.95 5.07 -11.82
C ALA A 85 -5.69 5.61 -12.51
N ALA A 86 -5.85 6.34 -13.61
CA ALA A 86 -4.75 6.97 -14.36
C ALA A 86 -4.25 8.28 -13.74
N GLY A 87 -4.89 8.78 -12.68
CA GLY A 87 -4.51 10.03 -12.03
C GLY A 87 -4.95 11.29 -12.77
N HIS A 88 -6.00 11.20 -13.58
CA HIS A 88 -6.60 12.31 -14.32
C HIS A 88 -8.00 12.70 -13.77
N PRO A 89 -8.09 13.19 -12.52
CA PRO A 89 -9.39 13.39 -11.85
C PRO A 89 -10.25 14.50 -12.47
N ALA A 90 -9.67 15.47 -13.18
CA ALA A 90 -10.44 16.49 -13.89
C ALA A 90 -11.23 15.90 -15.06
N HIS A 91 -10.59 15.09 -15.89
CA HIS A 91 -11.26 14.37 -16.98
C HIS A 91 -12.25 13.33 -16.43
N ALA A 92 -11.92 12.67 -15.31
CA ALA A 92 -12.84 11.75 -14.66
C ALA A 92 -14.13 12.44 -14.19
N ALA A 93 -14.02 13.64 -13.62
CA ALA A 93 -15.18 14.44 -13.22
C ALA A 93 -16.06 14.78 -14.43
N ALA A 94 -15.46 15.17 -15.56
CA ALA A 94 -16.20 15.45 -16.79
C ALA A 94 -16.94 14.21 -17.32
N ALA A 95 -16.27 13.05 -17.38
CA ALA A 95 -16.89 11.81 -17.82
C ALA A 95 -18.02 11.34 -16.87
N ALA A 96 -17.83 11.48 -15.55
CA ALA A 96 -18.86 11.16 -14.58
C ALA A 96 -20.06 12.13 -14.66
N GLN A 97 -19.82 13.41 -14.97
CA GLN A 97 -20.88 14.38 -15.20
C GLN A 97 -21.69 14.07 -16.47
N GLN A 98 -21.03 13.70 -17.57
CA GLN A 98 -21.71 13.21 -18.76
C GLN A 98 -22.53 11.94 -18.48
N ALA A 99 -22.02 11.03 -17.63
CA ALA A 99 -22.79 9.86 -17.20
C ALA A 99 -24.06 10.26 -16.43
N LEU A 100 -23.99 11.29 -15.57
CA LEU A 100 -25.14 11.83 -14.85
C LEU A 100 -26.15 12.56 -15.75
N GLU A 101 -25.69 13.23 -16.80
CA GLU A 101 -26.59 13.84 -17.80
C GLU A 101 -27.44 12.79 -18.52
N ARG A 102 -26.94 11.56 -18.66
CA ARG A 102 -27.68 10.43 -19.22
C ARG A 102 -28.51 9.69 -18.16
N ALA A 103 -27.95 9.49 -16.98
CA ALA A 103 -28.58 8.78 -15.87
C ALA A 103 -28.49 9.57 -14.56
N PRO A 104 -29.40 10.54 -14.32
CA PRO A 104 -29.34 11.41 -13.15
C PRO A 104 -29.49 10.68 -11.80
N ARG A 105 -30.03 9.46 -11.81
CA ARG A 105 -30.23 8.62 -10.61
C ARG A 105 -29.20 7.49 -10.48
N SER A 106 -28.07 7.60 -11.17
CA SER A 106 -26.98 6.61 -11.06
C SER A 106 -26.13 6.87 -9.82
N TRP A 107 -26.27 6.01 -8.80
CA TRP A 107 -25.42 6.07 -7.60
C TRP A 107 -23.92 5.93 -7.96
N GLU A 108 -23.60 5.13 -8.98
CA GLU A 108 -22.23 4.94 -9.46
C GLU A 108 -21.63 6.24 -10.01
N ALA A 109 -22.38 6.94 -10.87
CA ALA A 109 -21.90 8.17 -11.48
C ALA A 109 -21.77 9.30 -10.43
N HIS A 110 -22.71 9.38 -9.48
CA HIS A 110 -22.58 10.26 -8.31
C HIS A 110 -21.32 9.93 -7.48
N GLY A 111 -21.08 8.65 -7.21
CA GLY A 111 -19.91 8.20 -6.45
C GLY A 111 -18.59 8.52 -7.14
N LEU A 112 -18.50 8.30 -8.46
CA LEU A 112 -17.31 8.60 -9.26
C LEU A 112 -17.03 10.10 -9.35
N LEU A 113 -18.07 10.91 -9.51
CA LEU A 113 -17.93 12.37 -9.50
C LEU A 113 -17.45 12.86 -8.13
N ALA A 114 -18.02 12.35 -7.04
CA ALA A 114 -17.58 12.67 -5.69
C ALA A 114 -16.10 12.29 -5.46
N GLU A 115 -15.67 11.11 -5.91
CA GLU A 115 -14.27 10.66 -5.80
C GLU A 115 -13.32 11.54 -6.62
N ALA A 116 -13.70 11.92 -7.84
CA ALA A 116 -12.93 12.82 -8.68
C ALA A 116 -12.76 14.21 -8.04
N LEU A 117 -13.86 14.78 -7.51
CA LEU A 117 -13.88 16.06 -6.82
C LEU A 117 -13.02 16.02 -5.53
N LEU A 118 -13.08 14.92 -4.78
CA LEU A 118 -12.25 14.70 -3.59
C LEU A 118 -10.76 14.66 -3.90
N THR A 119 -10.39 14.01 -5.01
CA THR A 119 -9.01 13.89 -5.47
C THR A 119 -8.45 15.24 -5.88
N LEU A 120 -9.27 16.10 -6.50
CA LEU A 120 -8.91 17.47 -6.86
C LEU A 120 -8.67 18.39 -5.64
N GLY A 121 -9.32 18.13 -4.50
CA GLY A 121 -8.86 18.53 -3.17
C GLY A 121 -8.91 20.02 -2.79
N ASN A 122 -9.60 20.89 -3.56
CA ASN A 122 -9.90 22.25 -3.09
C ASN A 122 -11.16 22.25 -2.18
N PRO A 123 -11.32 23.21 -1.25
CA PRO A 123 -12.42 23.21 -0.28
C PRO A 123 -13.80 23.16 -0.93
N ASN A 124 -14.01 23.93 -2.01
CA ASN A 124 -15.29 23.99 -2.71
C ASN A 124 -15.66 22.63 -3.35
N ARG A 125 -14.70 21.90 -3.93
CA ARG A 125 -14.96 20.56 -4.49
C ARG A 125 -15.19 19.52 -3.41
N VAL A 126 -14.65 19.68 -2.20
CA VAL A 126 -14.97 18.78 -1.08
C VAL A 126 -16.44 18.92 -0.68
N VAL A 127 -16.98 20.14 -0.68
CA VAL A 127 -18.42 20.38 -0.43
C VAL A 127 -19.28 19.79 -1.55
N ALA A 128 -18.89 19.99 -2.81
CA ALA A 128 -19.59 19.38 -3.94
C ALA A 128 -19.53 17.84 -3.89
N ALA A 129 -18.37 17.28 -3.56
CA ALA A 129 -18.20 15.83 -3.40
C ALA A 129 -19.08 15.27 -2.29
N ARG A 130 -19.23 15.99 -1.17
CA ARG A 130 -20.15 15.63 -0.10
C ARG A 130 -21.58 15.50 -0.60
N ARG A 131 -22.09 16.48 -1.36
CA ARG A 131 -23.44 16.42 -1.93
C ARG A 131 -23.62 15.18 -2.81
N HIS A 132 -22.70 14.91 -3.73
CA HIS A 132 -22.81 13.74 -4.60
C HIS A 132 -22.67 12.41 -3.83
N ALA A 133 -21.81 12.33 -2.81
CA ALA A 133 -21.69 11.16 -1.95
C ALA A 133 -22.97 10.91 -1.14
N ASP A 134 -23.61 11.97 -0.63
CA ASP A 134 -24.87 11.86 0.09
C ASP A 134 -26.00 11.37 -0.83
N THR A 135 -26.11 11.89 -2.07
CA THR A 135 -27.06 11.39 -3.06
C THR A 135 -26.79 9.93 -3.45
N ALA A 136 -25.52 9.54 -3.65
CA ALA A 136 -25.19 8.14 -3.92
C ALA A 136 -25.66 7.21 -2.79
N ARG A 137 -25.57 7.68 -1.52
CA ARG A 137 -25.98 6.92 -0.34
C ARG A 137 -27.48 6.80 -0.21
N GLU A 138 -28.22 7.85 -0.57
CA GLU A 138 -29.68 7.82 -0.63
C GLU A 138 -30.16 6.86 -1.73
N LEU A 139 -29.50 6.85 -2.88
CA LEU A 139 -29.85 5.98 -4.01
C LEU A 139 -29.49 4.50 -3.77
N ALA A 140 -28.40 4.22 -3.05
CA ALA A 140 -27.88 2.87 -2.87
C ALA A 140 -27.29 2.63 -1.46
N PRO A 141 -28.13 2.64 -0.39
CA PRO A 141 -27.65 2.55 0.99
C PRO A 141 -27.05 1.17 1.35
N GLN A 142 -27.37 0.13 0.58
CA GLN A 142 -26.89 -1.24 0.79
C GLN A 142 -25.61 -1.56 0.01
N VAL A 143 -25.00 -0.57 -0.65
CA VAL A 143 -23.76 -0.77 -1.43
C VAL A 143 -22.54 -0.37 -0.59
N PRO A 144 -21.57 -1.29 -0.37
CA PRO A 144 -20.36 -0.99 0.41
C PRO A 144 -19.53 0.16 -0.13
N ASP A 145 -19.43 0.32 -1.45
CA ASP A 145 -18.66 1.39 -2.12
C ASP A 145 -19.09 2.79 -1.70
N VAL A 146 -20.38 2.98 -1.40
CA VAL A 146 -20.91 4.29 -1.04
C VAL A 146 -20.51 4.68 0.39
N HIS A 147 -20.50 3.73 1.32
CA HIS A 147 -19.98 3.95 2.67
C HIS A 147 -18.46 4.12 2.67
N LEU A 148 -17.75 3.44 1.76
CA LEU A 148 -16.33 3.65 1.56
C LEU A 148 -16.00 5.08 1.08
N LEU A 149 -16.80 5.60 0.16
CA LEU A 149 -16.66 6.97 -0.32
C LEU A 149 -16.84 7.97 0.84
N ASP A 150 -17.84 7.75 1.70
CA ASP A 150 -18.03 8.57 2.89
C ASP A 150 -16.84 8.49 3.86
N ALA A 151 -16.28 7.29 4.05
CA ALA A 151 -15.07 7.10 4.84
C ALA A 151 -13.89 7.92 4.28
N ARG A 152 -13.67 7.88 2.97
CA ARG A 152 -12.61 8.67 2.29
C ARG A 152 -12.83 10.16 2.45
N LEU A 153 -14.08 10.62 2.37
CA LEU A 153 -14.46 12.02 2.54
C LEU A 153 -14.19 12.52 3.97
N HIS A 154 -14.64 11.77 4.99
CA HIS A 154 -14.33 12.06 6.39
C HIS A 154 -12.82 12.04 6.66
N ALA A 155 -12.08 11.09 6.07
CA ALA A 155 -10.64 11.03 6.18
C ALA A 155 -9.95 12.26 5.58
N ARG A 156 -10.47 12.79 4.45
CA ARG A 156 -9.95 14.01 3.81
C ARG A 156 -10.19 15.25 4.65
N MET A 157 -11.33 15.30 5.36
CA MET A 157 -11.68 16.36 6.30
C MET A 157 -10.95 16.24 7.66
N GLY A 158 -10.14 15.20 7.87
CA GLY A 158 -9.46 14.94 9.14
C GLY A 158 -10.35 14.36 10.24
N ARG A 159 -11.62 14.04 9.93
CA ARG A 159 -12.57 13.42 10.85
C ARG A 159 -12.35 11.91 10.92
N LEU A 160 -11.25 11.50 11.53
CA LEU A 160 -10.79 10.10 11.53
C LEU A 160 -11.71 9.14 12.29
N ARG A 161 -12.53 9.63 13.24
CA ARG A 161 -13.50 8.80 13.96
C ARG A 161 -14.65 8.39 13.03
N ASP A 162 -15.26 9.38 12.38
CA ASP A 162 -16.33 9.19 11.39
C ASP A 162 -15.85 8.33 10.22
N ALA A 163 -14.63 8.58 9.72
CA ALA A 163 -14.04 7.78 8.65
C ALA A 163 -13.99 6.28 9.00
N ARG A 164 -13.63 5.95 10.25
CA ARG A 164 -13.65 4.56 10.71
C ARG A 164 -15.06 4.01 10.85
N ALA A 165 -16.01 4.81 11.30
CA ALA A 165 -17.41 4.39 11.44
C ALA A 165 -17.98 4.02 10.06
N ALA A 166 -17.74 4.86 9.04
CA ALA A 166 -18.14 4.60 7.67
C ALA A 166 -17.46 3.36 7.07
N CYS A 167 -16.15 3.15 7.31
CA CYS A 167 -15.50 1.87 6.92
C CYS A 167 -16.19 0.65 7.58
N ARG A 168 -16.57 0.76 8.85
CA ARG A 168 -17.28 -0.34 9.54
C ARG A 168 -18.67 -0.58 8.99
N GLN A 169 -19.36 0.46 8.52
CA GLN A 169 -20.65 0.30 7.83
C GLN A 169 -20.47 -0.46 6.52
N ALA A 170 -19.45 -0.12 5.71
CA ALA A 170 -19.12 -0.89 4.51
C ALA A 170 -18.84 -2.37 4.84
N LEU A 171 -18.08 -2.63 5.91
CA LEU A 171 -17.76 -4.00 6.35
C LEU A 171 -18.92 -4.74 7.02
N ALA A 172 -19.95 -4.02 7.50
CA ALA A 172 -21.17 -4.64 7.99
C ALA A 172 -22.04 -5.17 6.84
N LEU A 173 -21.96 -4.51 5.67
CA LEU A 173 -22.64 -4.96 4.45
C LEU A 173 -21.87 -6.09 3.76
N ASP A 174 -20.55 -5.99 3.68
CA ASP A 174 -19.68 -7.04 3.17
C ASP A 174 -18.41 -7.14 4.04
N PRO A 175 -18.32 -8.16 4.92
CA PRO A 175 -17.17 -8.36 5.82
C PRO A 175 -15.84 -8.58 5.10
N THR A 176 -15.89 -9.00 3.83
CA THR A 176 -14.73 -9.28 2.98
C THR A 176 -14.47 -8.16 1.97
N TYR A 177 -15.11 -7.01 2.12
CA TYR A 177 -14.92 -5.88 1.20
C TYR A 177 -13.52 -5.27 1.35
N GLU A 178 -12.60 -5.74 0.51
CA GLU A 178 -11.18 -5.38 0.52
C GLU A 178 -10.95 -3.86 0.57
N PRO A 179 -11.64 -3.02 -0.24
CA PRO A 179 -11.37 -1.59 -0.26
C PRO A 179 -11.62 -0.92 1.10
N ALA A 180 -12.59 -1.40 1.89
CA ALA A 180 -12.85 -0.89 3.24
C ALA A 180 -11.84 -1.40 4.27
N LEU A 181 -11.41 -2.66 4.19
CA LEU A 181 -10.31 -3.20 5.00
C LEU A 181 -9.03 -2.38 4.79
N SER A 182 -8.69 -2.10 3.53
CA SER A 182 -7.53 -1.30 3.16
C SER A 182 -7.64 0.16 3.58
N GLN A 183 -8.81 0.78 3.51
CA GLN A 183 -8.99 2.13 4.03
C GLN A 183 -8.86 2.17 5.56
N LEU A 184 -9.40 1.19 6.28
CA LEU A 184 -9.23 1.10 7.74
C LEU A 184 -7.75 0.95 8.13
N ALA A 185 -7.02 0.10 7.41
CA ALA A 185 -5.57 -0.09 7.58
C ALA A 185 -4.79 1.20 7.27
N LEU A 186 -5.18 1.95 6.23
CA LEU A 186 -4.59 3.24 5.90
C LEU A 186 -4.84 4.29 7.00
N LEU A 187 -6.04 4.32 7.60
CA LEU A 187 -6.35 5.19 8.73
C LEU A 187 -5.49 4.86 9.96
N ASP A 188 -5.23 3.57 10.22
CA ASP A 188 -4.32 3.14 11.28
C ASP A 188 -2.86 3.51 10.98
N ALA A 189 -2.41 3.38 9.72
CA ALA A 189 -1.08 3.79 9.30
C ALA A 189 -0.86 5.30 9.51
N ARG A 190 -1.86 6.13 9.19
CA ARG A 190 -1.84 7.60 9.41
C ARG A 190 -1.73 7.99 10.89
N GLN A 191 -2.14 7.11 11.79
CA GLN A 191 -2.05 7.33 13.24
C GLN A 191 -0.82 6.65 13.88
N ASP A 192 0.16 6.26 13.06
CA ASP A 192 1.39 5.57 13.50
C ASP A 192 1.12 4.22 14.21
N ARG A 193 -0.05 3.62 13.96
CA ARG A 193 -0.44 2.30 14.45
C ARG A 193 0.01 1.23 13.48
N THR A 194 1.33 1.18 13.23
CA THR A 194 1.97 0.35 12.18
C THR A 194 1.60 -1.13 12.28
N GLU A 195 1.52 -1.69 13.49
CA GLU A 195 1.14 -3.10 13.68
C GLU A 195 -0.31 -3.38 13.27
N ARG A 196 -1.24 -2.47 13.60
CA ARG A 196 -2.66 -2.62 13.21
C ARG A 196 -2.83 -2.43 11.70
N ALA A 197 -2.11 -1.48 11.13
CA ALA A 197 -2.08 -1.28 9.68
C ALA A 197 -1.56 -2.53 8.95
N ALA A 198 -0.50 -3.17 9.45
CA ALA A 198 0.05 -4.39 8.84
C ALA A 198 -0.96 -5.55 8.88
N ARG A 199 -1.71 -5.69 9.98
CA ARG A 199 -2.81 -6.65 10.07
C ARG A 199 -3.93 -6.32 9.10
N GLY A 200 -4.45 -5.10 9.12
CA GLY A 200 -5.55 -4.71 8.24
C GLY A 200 -5.23 -4.87 6.76
N PHE A 201 -4.01 -4.52 6.30
CA PHE A 201 -3.60 -4.78 4.91
C PHE A 201 -3.39 -6.27 4.62
N SER A 202 -3.02 -7.08 5.61
CA SER A 202 -2.97 -8.54 5.45
C SER A 202 -4.36 -9.14 5.32
N ASP A 203 -5.33 -8.65 6.10
CA ASP A 203 -6.74 -9.06 6.04
C ASP A 203 -7.34 -8.66 4.68
N ALA A 204 -7.04 -7.46 4.20
CA ALA A 204 -7.44 -7.02 2.86
C ALA A 204 -6.90 -7.94 1.75
N LEU A 205 -5.63 -8.36 1.85
CA LEU A 205 -5.05 -9.31 0.89
C LEU A 205 -5.56 -10.75 1.04
N ALA A 206 -6.06 -11.11 2.22
CA ALA A 206 -6.75 -12.38 2.40
C ALA A 206 -8.13 -12.37 1.70
N ALA A 207 -8.79 -11.21 1.69
CA ALA A 207 -10.05 -11.00 0.98
C ALA A 207 -9.86 -10.91 -0.55
N ASP A 208 -8.88 -10.13 -1.02
CA ASP A 208 -8.47 -10.09 -2.42
C ASP A 208 -6.94 -10.17 -2.56
N PRO A 209 -6.39 -11.34 -2.91
CA PRO A 209 -4.95 -11.54 -3.11
C PRO A 209 -4.37 -10.72 -4.26
N GLN A 210 -5.18 -10.26 -5.22
CA GLN A 210 -4.74 -9.50 -6.40
C GLN A 210 -4.78 -7.98 -6.18
N ALA A 211 -5.18 -7.52 -4.99
CA ALA A 211 -5.18 -6.11 -4.64
C ALA A 211 -3.75 -5.53 -4.64
N SER A 212 -3.33 -5.00 -5.79
CA SER A 212 -1.99 -4.46 -6.01
C SER A 212 -1.68 -3.29 -5.08
N TRP A 213 -2.66 -2.43 -4.82
CA TRP A 213 -2.55 -1.34 -3.84
C TRP A 213 -2.23 -1.89 -2.44
N SER A 214 -2.91 -2.94 -2.01
CA SER A 214 -2.85 -3.46 -0.64
C SER A 214 -1.59 -4.26 -0.38
N SER A 215 -1.10 -4.97 -1.41
CA SER A 215 0.22 -5.61 -1.38
C SER A 215 1.35 -4.59 -1.31
N GLN A 216 1.27 -3.50 -2.08
CA GLN A 216 2.22 -2.38 -2.02
C GLN A 216 2.16 -1.65 -0.67
N ALA A 217 0.96 -1.39 -0.16
CA ALA A 217 0.77 -0.74 1.13
C ALA A 217 1.28 -1.59 2.29
N LEU A 218 1.04 -2.91 2.27
CA LEU A 218 1.61 -3.84 3.23
C LEU A 218 3.14 -3.80 3.18
N ALA A 219 3.74 -3.78 1.98
CA ALA A 219 5.18 -3.68 1.83
C ALA A 219 5.73 -2.38 2.46
N ALA A 220 5.09 -1.24 2.20
CA ALA A 220 5.48 0.03 2.80
C ALA A 220 5.37 0.02 4.34
N VAL A 221 4.30 -0.55 4.89
CA VAL A 221 4.08 -0.65 6.34
C VAL A 221 5.05 -1.64 6.98
N SER A 222 5.33 -2.76 6.32
CA SER A 222 6.28 -3.78 6.77
C SER A 222 7.70 -3.22 6.88
N LEU A 223 8.11 -2.37 5.93
CA LEU A 223 9.37 -1.65 5.99
C LEU A 223 9.41 -0.69 7.17
N ALA A 224 8.35 0.10 7.38
CA ALA A 224 8.23 0.99 8.54
C ALA A 224 8.32 0.21 9.87
N LEU A 225 7.70 -0.96 9.94
CA LEU A 225 7.79 -1.85 11.10
C LEU A 225 9.21 -2.38 11.29
N CYS A 226 9.90 -2.78 10.23
CA CYS A 226 11.29 -3.23 10.28
C CYS A 226 12.20 -2.14 10.86
N TRP A 227 12.04 -0.89 10.40
CA TRP A 227 12.76 0.25 10.97
C TRP A 227 12.42 0.46 12.44
N ARG A 228 11.16 0.32 12.85
CA ARG A 228 10.73 0.45 14.25
C ARG A 228 11.32 -0.65 15.15
N LEU A 229 11.45 -1.88 14.65
CA LEU A 229 12.11 -2.97 15.38
C LEU A 229 13.59 -2.66 15.59
N PHE A 230 14.27 -2.26 14.52
CA PHE A 230 15.67 -1.84 14.57
C PHE A 230 15.90 -0.68 15.55
N ASP A 231 15.02 0.32 15.48
CA ASP A 231 14.99 1.49 16.34
C ASP A 231 14.94 1.15 17.84
N VAL A 232 14.18 0.13 18.23
CA VAL A 232 14.08 -0.29 19.63
C VAL A 232 15.32 -1.07 20.05
N VAL A 233 15.86 -1.93 19.18
CA VAL A 233 17.13 -2.62 19.45
C VAL A 233 18.26 -1.62 19.67
N ALA A 234 18.34 -0.58 18.84
CA ALA A 234 19.32 0.50 18.99
C ALA A 234 19.13 1.29 20.30
N LEU A 235 17.88 1.62 20.67
CA LEU A 235 17.61 2.30 21.95
C LEU A 235 17.96 1.44 23.16
N VAL A 236 17.68 0.14 23.11
CA VAL A 236 18.08 -0.77 24.19
C VAL A 236 19.61 -0.86 24.26
N ALA A 237 20.32 -0.90 23.13
CA ALA A 237 21.78 -0.88 23.11
C ALA A 237 22.35 0.42 23.73
N VAL A 238 21.77 1.58 23.42
CA VAL A 238 22.19 2.87 24.01
C VAL A 238 21.85 2.95 25.50
N ALA A 239 20.63 2.60 25.91
CA ALA A 239 20.23 2.58 27.32
C ALA A 239 21.10 1.62 28.14
N HIS A 240 21.44 0.49 27.52
CA HIS A 240 22.35 -0.47 28.09
C HIS A 240 23.79 0.08 28.21
N TRP A 241 24.29 0.80 27.21
CA TRP A 241 25.57 1.51 27.30
C TRP A 241 25.60 2.51 28.46
N VAL A 242 24.56 3.34 28.60
CA VAL A 242 24.44 4.29 29.70
C VAL A 242 24.43 3.57 31.06
N LEU A 243 23.74 2.43 31.17
CA LEU A 243 23.73 1.62 32.39
C LEU A 243 25.12 1.07 32.73
N VAL A 244 25.87 0.54 31.74
CA VAL A 244 27.23 0.03 31.96
C VAL A 244 28.18 1.18 32.33
N ALA A 245 28.04 2.34 31.69
CA ALA A 245 28.80 3.55 32.01
C ALA A 245 28.47 4.11 33.40
N ALA A 246 27.23 3.98 33.87
CA ALA A 246 26.84 4.39 35.22
C ALA A 246 27.33 3.43 36.31
N VAL A 247 27.74 2.21 35.93
CA VAL A 247 28.14 1.12 36.84
C VAL A 247 29.63 0.79 36.64
N LEU A 248 30.42 1.76 36.17
CA LEU A 248 31.86 1.58 35.89
C LEU A 248 32.67 1.18 37.12
N ASP A 249 32.25 1.61 38.31
CA ASP A 249 32.92 1.29 39.59
C ASP A 249 32.53 -0.09 40.14
N ALA A 250 31.54 -0.77 39.55
CA ALA A 250 31.18 -2.12 40.00
C ALA A 250 32.10 -3.19 39.43
N GLY A 251 32.21 -4.29 40.19
CA GLY A 251 32.99 -5.47 39.78
C GLY A 251 32.59 -6.00 38.40
N ARG A 252 33.58 -6.56 37.68
CA ARG A 252 33.41 -7.24 36.38
C ARG A 252 32.16 -8.15 36.28
N PRO A 253 31.84 -9.01 37.28
CA PRO A 253 30.66 -9.88 37.16
C PRO A 253 29.34 -9.11 37.07
N VAL A 254 29.22 -7.98 37.77
CA VAL A 254 28.00 -7.15 37.78
C VAL A 254 27.75 -6.53 36.40
N ARG A 255 28.81 -6.02 35.75
CA ARG A 255 28.75 -5.43 34.41
C ARG A 255 28.39 -6.46 33.34
N LEU A 256 28.93 -7.68 33.41
CA LEU A 256 28.58 -8.78 32.49
C LEU A 256 27.14 -9.24 32.65
N VAL A 257 26.65 -9.40 33.89
CA VAL A 257 25.25 -9.80 34.13
C VAL A 257 24.28 -8.74 33.62
N ALA A 258 24.55 -7.45 33.86
CA ALA A 258 23.75 -6.35 33.31
C ALA A 258 23.71 -6.36 31.77
N ALA A 259 24.83 -6.71 31.11
CA ALA A 259 24.90 -6.84 29.66
C ALA A 259 24.10 -8.00 29.07
N LEU A 260 24.20 -9.17 29.68
CA LEU A 260 23.43 -10.33 29.26
C LEU A 260 21.93 -10.10 29.45
N LEU A 261 21.50 -9.46 30.54
CA LEU A 261 20.10 -9.13 30.79
C LEU A 261 19.53 -8.13 29.77
N GLY A 262 20.28 -7.08 29.42
CA GLY A 262 19.87 -6.09 28.42
C GLY A 262 19.70 -6.70 27.02
N LEU A 263 20.66 -7.52 26.60
CA LEU A 263 20.59 -8.24 25.32
C LEU A 263 19.44 -9.25 25.29
N ALA A 264 19.25 -10.01 26.39
CA ALA A 264 18.14 -10.95 26.52
C ALA A 264 16.78 -10.24 26.44
N ALA A 265 16.62 -9.08 27.11
CA ALA A 265 15.40 -8.29 27.05
C ALA A 265 15.12 -7.74 25.63
N ALA A 266 16.16 -7.24 24.93
CA ALA A 266 16.05 -6.79 23.54
C ALA A 266 15.63 -7.93 22.60
N ALA A 267 16.27 -9.10 22.73
CA ALA A 267 15.98 -10.29 21.94
C ALA A 267 14.55 -10.80 22.21
N ALA A 268 14.14 -10.89 23.48
CA ALA A 268 12.80 -11.29 23.87
C ALA A 268 11.74 -10.33 23.31
N TRP A 269 11.97 -9.02 23.37
CA TRP A 269 11.09 -8.01 22.78
C TRP A 269 11.01 -8.15 21.26
N ALA A 270 12.13 -8.33 20.58
CA ALA A 270 12.19 -8.49 19.12
C ALA A 270 11.44 -9.76 18.67
N VAL A 271 11.68 -10.90 19.33
CA VAL A 271 10.99 -12.17 19.08
C VAL A 271 9.49 -12.05 19.34
N ARG A 272 9.08 -11.42 20.45
CA ARG A 272 7.67 -11.20 20.76
C ARG A 272 7.00 -10.30 19.72
N SER A 273 7.67 -9.23 19.30
CA SER A 273 7.14 -8.28 18.31
C SER A 273 7.04 -8.91 16.92
N TRP A 274 8.00 -9.77 16.55
CA TRP A 274 7.97 -10.58 15.33
C TRP A 274 6.82 -11.59 15.33
N ARG A 275 6.62 -12.31 16.45
CA ARG A 275 5.54 -13.31 16.59
C ARG A 275 4.14 -12.70 16.54
N ARG A 276 3.98 -11.42 16.90
CA ARG A 276 2.71 -10.68 16.84
C ARG A 276 2.32 -10.20 15.43
N GLN A 277 3.18 -10.39 14.44
CA GLN A 277 2.91 -9.98 13.06
C GLN A 277 2.21 -11.09 12.25
N PRO A 278 1.28 -10.73 11.36
CA PRO A 278 0.63 -11.69 10.47
C PRO A 278 1.65 -12.36 9.54
N ALA A 279 1.32 -13.55 9.03
CA ALA A 279 2.22 -14.35 8.18
C ALA A 279 2.70 -13.59 6.92
N ALA A 280 1.80 -12.86 6.26
CA ALA A 280 2.10 -12.04 5.10
C ALA A 280 3.15 -10.96 5.42
N ALA A 281 2.96 -10.23 6.52
CA ALA A 281 3.95 -9.26 6.99
C ALA A 281 5.28 -9.93 7.33
N ARG A 282 5.30 -11.07 8.05
CA ARG A 282 6.54 -11.79 8.37
C ARG A 282 7.32 -12.20 7.12
N TRP A 283 6.63 -12.63 6.07
CA TRP A 283 7.27 -12.97 4.79
C TRP A 283 7.95 -11.74 4.16
N GLN A 284 7.25 -10.61 4.11
CA GLN A 284 7.82 -9.36 3.59
C GLN A 284 8.98 -8.85 4.46
N LEU A 285 8.88 -8.93 5.79
CA LEU A 285 9.98 -8.59 6.70
C LEU A 285 11.20 -9.47 6.44
N ARG A 286 11.05 -10.79 6.23
CA ARG A 286 12.17 -11.69 5.88
C ARG A 286 12.84 -11.27 4.58
N ARG A 287 12.05 -10.88 3.58
CA ARG A 287 12.58 -10.38 2.31
C ARG A 287 13.37 -9.09 2.50
N HIS A 288 12.87 -8.17 3.31
CA HIS A 288 13.58 -6.93 3.65
C HIS A 288 14.85 -7.18 4.48
N LEU A 289 14.83 -8.12 5.43
CA LEU A 289 16.02 -8.49 6.21
C LEU A 289 17.16 -9.07 5.35
N ARG A 290 16.83 -9.64 4.19
CA ARG A 290 17.81 -10.13 3.21
C ARG A 290 18.35 -9.03 2.29
N SER A 291 17.84 -7.80 2.36
CA SER A 291 18.40 -6.70 1.56
C SER A 291 19.73 -6.24 2.14
N THR A 292 20.66 -5.83 1.28
CA THR A 292 22.01 -5.37 1.63
C THR A 292 21.99 -4.29 2.72
N SER A 293 21.01 -3.39 2.66
CA SER A 293 20.79 -2.35 3.66
C SER A 293 20.41 -2.87 5.05
N ALA A 294 19.61 -3.94 5.12
CA ALA A 294 19.24 -4.56 6.40
C ALA A 294 20.40 -5.37 6.97
N VAL A 295 21.17 -6.05 6.11
CA VAL A 295 22.41 -6.76 6.51
C VAL A 295 23.41 -5.80 7.14
N VAL A 296 23.65 -4.64 6.53
CA VAL A 296 24.52 -3.59 7.10
C VAL A 296 24.01 -3.12 8.46
N CYS A 297 22.70 -2.91 8.61
CA CYS A 297 22.11 -2.50 9.89
C CYS A 297 22.28 -3.60 10.97
N VAL A 298 22.03 -4.86 10.63
CA VAL A 298 22.22 -6.00 11.54
C VAL A 298 23.69 -6.12 11.96
N LEU A 299 24.62 -6.00 11.01
CA LEU A 299 26.06 -5.95 11.28
C LEU A 299 26.42 -4.81 12.22
N LEU A 300 25.91 -3.60 12.00
CA LEU A 300 26.15 -2.47 12.90
C LEU A 300 25.61 -2.72 14.31
N THR A 301 24.45 -3.36 14.46
CA THR A 301 23.94 -3.76 15.78
C THR A 301 24.76 -4.87 16.43
N LEU A 302 25.28 -5.83 15.66
CA LEU A 302 26.18 -6.88 16.17
C LEU A 302 27.53 -6.30 16.58
N VAL A 303 28.08 -5.35 15.81
CA VAL A 303 29.31 -4.63 16.13
C VAL A 303 29.13 -3.79 17.40
N ALA A 304 28.00 -3.11 17.56
CA ALA A 304 27.68 -2.39 18.79
C ALA A 304 27.56 -3.35 19.99
N ALA A 305 26.89 -4.50 19.82
CA ALA A 305 26.79 -5.53 20.86
C ALA A 305 28.16 -6.16 21.21
N ALA A 306 29.04 -6.35 20.22
CA ALA A 306 30.40 -6.83 20.44
C ALA A 306 31.26 -5.79 21.16
N GLY A 307 31.15 -4.50 20.81
CA GLY A 307 31.79 -3.40 21.54
C GLY A 307 31.36 -3.35 23.01
N LEU A 308 30.09 -3.64 23.29
CA LEU A 308 29.55 -3.77 24.65
C LEU A 308 30.17 -4.95 25.42
N VAL A 309 30.30 -6.12 24.80
CA VAL A 309 30.98 -7.27 25.43
C VAL A 309 32.45 -6.97 25.70
N CYS A 310 33.16 -6.36 24.74
CA CYS A 310 34.57 -6.00 24.89
C CYS A 310 34.79 -4.95 26.00
N SER A 311 33.91 -3.96 26.13
CA SER A 311 34.00 -2.96 27.21
C SER A 311 33.67 -3.54 28.59
N GLY A 312 32.76 -4.52 28.69
CA GLY A 312 32.48 -5.24 29.94
C GLY A 312 33.63 -6.17 30.37
N LEU A 313 34.37 -6.73 29.42
CA LEU A 313 35.55 -7.58 29.67
C LEU A 313 36.82 -6.78 29.98
N ALA A 314 36.84 -5.47 29.72
CA ALA A 314 38.04 -4.65 29.86
C ALA A 314 38.50 -4.56 31.33
N PRO A 315 39.79 -4.83 31.62
CA PRO A 315 40.28 -4.94 32.98
C PRO A 315 40.43 -3.60 33.73
N ARG A 316 40.63 -2.48 33.01
CA ARG A 316 40.72 -1.07 33.47
C ARG A 316 40.26 -0.10 32.38
N THR A 317 39.74 1.07 32.74
CA THR A 317 39.26 2.13 31.82
C THR A 317 40.35 2.68 30.90
N ASP A 318 41.61 2.65 31.33
CA ASP A 318 42.76 3.22 30.61
C ASP A 318 43.42 2.23 29.64
N SER A 319 42.84 1.03 29.50
CA SER A 319 43.33 0.04 28.55
C SER A 319 42.89 0.39 27.12
N PRO A 320 43.71 0.09 26.10
CA PRO A 320 43.32 0.31 24.70
C PRO A 320 42.03 -0.42 24.33
N ALA A 321 41.68 -1.51 25.03
CA ALA A 321 40.40 -2.21 24.89
C ALA A 321 39.18 -1.36 25.29
N GLY A 322 39.30 -0.49 26.30
CA GLY A 322 38.26 0.47 26.69
C GLY A 322 38.04 1.57 25.62
N GLY A 323 39.14 2.07 25.04
CA GLY A 323 39.11 3.02 23.92
C GLY A 323 38.50 2.44 22.64
N VAL A 324 38.81 1.18 22.31
CA VAL A 324 38.19 0.45 21.19
C VAL A 324 36.70 0.23 21.42
N GLY A 325 36.29 -0.06 22.66
CA GLY A 325 34.87 -0.11 23.04
C GLY A 325 34.14 1.21 22.79
N ALA A 326 34.74 2.34 23.16
CA ALA A 326 34.20 3.68 22.90
C ALA A 326 34.12 4.02 21.39
N LEU A 327 35.13 3.64 20.61
CA LEU A 327 35.19 3.86 19.15
C LEU A 327 34.13 3.05 18.38
N LEU A 328 33.86 1.81 18.81
CA LEU A 328 32.83 0.95 18.20
C LEU A 328 31.39 1.42 18.48
N LEU A 329 31.19 2.40 19.37
CA LEU A 329 29.89 2.98 19.72
C LEU A 329 29.53 4.21 18.89
N PHE A 330 30.51 4.86 18.25
CA PHE A 330 30.31 6.01 17.37
C PHE A 330 29.30 5.76 16.24
N PRO A 331 29.26 4.57 15.58
CA PRO A 331 28.24 4.24 14.59
C PRO A 331 26.82 4.25 15.18
N GLY A 332 26.64 3.84 16.44
CA GLY A 332 25.34 3.86 17.13
C GLY A 332 24.81 5.27 17.37
N VAL A 333 25.69 6.20 17.74
CA VAL A 333 25.37 7.62 17.92
C VAL A 333 25.02 8.28 16.59
N VAL A 334 25.77 7.99 15.52
CA VAL A 334 25.49 8.49 14.17
C VAL A 334 24.13 7.98 13.67
N VAL A 335 23.81 6.71 13.90
CA VAL A 335 22.50 6.12 13.59
C VAL A 335 21.37 6.82 14.37
N LEU A 336 21.56 7.09 15.66
CA LEU A 336 20.59 7.80 16.49
C LEU A 336 20.40 9.27 16.06
N ALA A 337 21.47 9.96 15.67
CA ALA A 337 21.43 11.34 15.18
C ALA A 337 20.71 11.45 13.83
N VAL A 338 21.03 10.58 12.86
CA VAL A 338 20.32 10.50 11.57
C VAL A 338 18.84 10.19 11.78
N ARG A 339 18.51 9.41 12.80
CA ARG A 339 17.13 9.07 13.19
C ARG A 339 16.38 10.25 13.78
N LEU A 340 16.94 10.94 14.78
CA LEU A 340 16.31 12.14 15.36
C LEU A 340 16.08 13.20 14.28
N TRP A 341 17.02 13.36 13.35
CA TRP A 341 16.87 14.23 12.20
C TRP A 341 15.74 13.79 11.26
N ARG A 342 15.66 12.50 10.90
CA ARG A 342 14.56 11.97 10.07
C ARG A 342 13.19 12.05 10.76
N GLN A 343 13.14 11.82 12.06
CA GLN A 343 11.90 11.88 12.85
C GLN A 343 11.44 13.32 13.07
N ALA A 344 12.38 14.24 13.34
CA ALA A 344 12.13 15.68 13.33
C ALA A 344 11.64 16.13 11.95
N LYS A 345 12.24 15.67 10.85
CA LYS A 345 11.76 15.97 9.49
C LYS A 345 10.38 15.38 9.17
N ARG A 346 9.98 14.27 9.79
CA ARG A 346 8.63 13.69 9.68
C ARG A 346 7.59 14.45 10.53
N ARG A 347 7.98 14.98 11.69
CA ARG A 347 7.11 15.72 12.63
C ARG A 347 7.01 17.21 12.30
N ALA A 348 8.12 17.85 11.97
CA ALA A 348 8.26 19.27 11.61
C ALA A 348 7.91 19.54 10.15
N ALA A 349 6.93 18.83 9.61
CA ALA A 349 6.45 19.05 8.27
C ALA A 349 4.97 19.50 8.33
N PRO A 350 4.70 20.76 8.75
CA PRO A 350 3.33 21.23 8.98
C PRO A 350 2.58 21.53 7.67
N ALA A 351 3.25 21.51 6.52
CA ALA A 351 2.63 21.69 5.20
C ALA A 351 2.46 20.37 4.41
N THR A 352 2.95 19.24 4.93
CA THR A 352 3.13 17.98 4.20
C THR A 352 2.11 16.91 4.55
N ARG A 353 1.02 17.26 5.26
CA ARG A 353 -0.23 16.47 5.22
C ARG A 353 -0.78 16.33 3.78
N ARG A 354 -0.33 17.18 2.83
CA ARG A 354 -0.51 17.02 1.37
C ARG A 354 0.43 15.98 0.72
N LEU A 355 1.57 15.66 1.34
CA LEU A 355 2.55 14.66 0.86
C LEU A 355 2.27 13.22 1.31
N GLY A 356 1.36 13.01 2.27
CA GLY A 356 0.78 11.67 2.48
C GLY A 356 0.06 11.14 1.24
N TYR A 357 -0.40 12.04 0.37
CA TYR A 357 -0.87 11.70 -0.98
C TYR A 357 0.31 11.67 -1.96
N ALA A 358 1.14 12.72 -2.04
CA ALA A 358 2.18 12.80 -3.07
C ALA A 358 3.40 11.84 -2.92
N VAL A 359 3.76 11.40 -1.72
CA VAL A 359 4.81 10.37 -1.51
C VAL A 359 4.25 8.98 -1.76
N TRP A 360 2.98 8.75 -1.41
CA TRP A 360 2.29 7.49 -1.69
C TRP A 360 1.91 7.36 -3.17
N THR A 361 1.53 8.43 -3.85
CA THR A 361 1.35 8.45 -5.31
C THR A 361 2.69 8.42 -6.04
N ARG A 362 3.80 8.95 -5.49
CA ARG A 362 5.15 8.75 -6.06
C ARG A 362 5.66 7.33 -5.90
N LEU A 363 5.30 6.64 -4.82
CA LEU A 363 5.60 5.21 -4.65
C LEU A 363 4.74 4.35 -5.59
N ALA A 364 3.45 4.68 -5.75
CA ALA A 364 2.57 4.05 -6.73
C ALA A 364 3.02 4.33 -8.19
N ALA A 365 3.45 5.56 -8.49
CA ALA A 365 3.98 5.94 -9.80
C ALA A 365 5.32 5.25 -10.11
N ARG A 366 6.22 5.12 -9.11
CA ARG A 366 7.47 4.35 -9.25
C ARG A 366 7.23 2.85 -9.45
N ALA A 367 6.23 2.28 -8.79
CA ALA A 367 5.82 0.89 -8.98
C ALA A 367 5.16 0.66 -10.35
N ALA A 368 4.44 1.64 -10.89
CA ALA A 368 3.87 1.60 -12.23
C ALA A 368 4.93 1.71 -13.34
N THR A 369 6.05 2.39 -13.09
CA THR A 369 7.18 2.48 -14.05
C THR A 369 8.13 1.30 -14.02
N SER A 370 8.01 0.37 -13.06
CA SER A 370 8.78 -0.87 -13.05
C SER A 370 8.04 -1.98 -13.81
N THR A 371 7.82 -1.77 -15.10
CA THR A 371 7.60 -2.87 -16.03
C THR A 371 8.93 -3.64 -16.14
N PRO A 372 8.99 -4.96 -15.94
CA PRO A 372 10.16 -5.70 -16.39
C PRO A 372 10.28 -5.47 -17.89
N ALA A 373 11.48 -5.07 -18.34
CA ALA A 373 11.76 -4.94 -19.77
C ALA A 373 11.28 -6.23 -20.49
N PRO A 374 10.65 -6.13 -21.67
CA PRO A 374 10.28 -7.32 -22.43
C PRO A 374 11.53 -8.18 -22.60
N ALA A 375 11.40 -9.48 -22.31
CA ALA A 375 12.47 -10.43 -22.59
C ALA A 375 12.90 -10.26 -24.05
N PRO A 376 14.20 -10.22 -24.36
CA PRO A 376 14.66 -10.11 -25.73
C PRO A 376 14.03 -11.24 -26.53
N THR A 377 13.28 -10.89 -27.56
CA THR A 377 12.79 -11.82 -28.58
C THR A 377 13.98 -12.66 -29.07
N PRO A 378 13.89 -14.01 -29.08
CA PRO A 378 14.95 -14.81 -29.68
C PRO A 378 15.08 -14.38 -31.14
N ALA A 379 16.27 -13.93 -31.51
CA ALA A 379 16.59 -13.54 -32.87
C ALA A 379 16.27 -14.73 -33.79
N SER A 380 15.36 -14.51 -34.73
CA SER A 380 15.14 -15.40 -35.87
C SER A 380 16.46 -15.50 -36.64
N THR A 381 17.12 -16.65 -36.54
CA THR A 381 18.23 -17.02 -37.40
C THR A 381 17.78 -16.96 -38.85
N PRO A 382 18.46 -16.19 -39.73
CA PRO A 382 18.13 -16.18 -41.14
C PRO A 382 18.52 -17.52 -41.77
N THR A 383 17.54 -18.18 -42.38
CA THR A 383 17.71 -19.35 -43.23
C THR A 383 18.59 -18.97 -44.43
N PRO A 384 19.64 -19.72 -44.78
CA PRO A 384 20.46 -19.44 -45.96
C PRO A 384 19.68 -19.70 -47.26
N PRO A 385 19.95 -18.94 -48.32
CA PRO A 385 19.19 -19.02 -49.56
C PRO A 385 19.50 -20.32 -50.33
N ARG A 386 18.47 -20.91 -50.92
CA ARG A 386 18.56 -21.78 -52.10
C ARG A 386 17.59 -21.26 -53.14
#